data_AF-D4VP26-F1
#
_entry.id   AF-D4VP26-F1
#
_cell.length_a   1.000
_cell.length_b   1.000
_cell.length_c   1.000
_cell.angle_alpha   90.00
_cell.angle_beta   90.00
_cell.angle_gamma   90.00
#
_symmetry.space_group_name_H-M   'P 1'
#
loop_
_entity.id
_entity.type
_entity.pdbx_description
1 polymer ?
#
loop_
_entity_poly.entity_id
_entity_poly.type
_entity_poly.pdbx_seq_one_letter_code
_entity_poly.pdbx_strand_id
1 'polypeptide(L)'
;MRKLSLFLLLLFILTNASAQKATDYRKQQNYKEWVHIAPKFDDDFFKTEEAQRIGDNVLLYQQTTGGWPKNIYMPAELTEQEYNAALKAKEDTNQSTIDNNATTTEIEYLSRLYLATQKEKYKEGVLNGIQYLLKSQYENGGWPQFYPRPKDYYVQITYNDNAMVRVMNQLRSIYEKKAPYTFLPDNICEQARNAFNKGIECILKTQVRQNGELTVWCAQHDRVTLEPCKARAYGTPVTKRTRV
;
A
#
# COMPACT_ATOMS: atom_id res chain seq x y z
N MET A 1 60.61 -46.66 -21.81
CA MET A 1 60.58 -45.18 -21.84
C MET A 1 59.13 -44.73 -21.91
N ARG A 2 58.78 -43.79 -21.02
CA ARG A 2 57.47 -43.14 -20.81
C ARG A 2 56.70 -42.80 -22.09
N LYS A 3 55.36 -42.90 -22.05
CA LYS A 3 54.36 -41.91 -22.51
C LYS A 3 52.97 -42.57 -22.45
N LEU A 4 51.87 -41.92 -22.11
CA LEU A 4 51.52 -40.72 -21.36
C LEU A 4 49.99 -40.86 -21.25
N SER A 5 49.42 -40.73 -20.05
CA SER A 5 47.99 -40.81 -19.81
C SER A 5 47.20 -39.77 -20.62
N LEU A 6 46.04 -40.14 -21.14
CA LEU A 6 44.99 -39.19 -21.53
C LEU A 6 43.65 -39.72 -21.02
N PHE A 7 43.27 -39.21 -19.85
CA PHE A 7 41.94 -39.32 -19.28
C PHE A 7 41.17 -38.08 -19.76
N LEU A 8 40.25 -38.24 -20.71
CA LEU A 8 39.32 -37.17 -21.08
C LEU A 8 38.18 -37.15 -20.04
N LEU A 9 38.24 -36.22 -19.08
CA LEU A 9 37.11 -35.90 -18.22
C LEU A 9 36.27 -34.83 -18.93
N LEU A 10 35.15 -35.25 -19.53
CA LEU A 10 34.12 -34.34 -20.03
C LEU A 10 33.27 -33.86 -18.84
N LEU A 11 33.56 -32.65 -18.35
CA LEU A 11 32.70 -31.92 -17.42
C LEU A 11 31.52 -31.34 -18.21
N PHE A 12 30.37 -32.02 -18.17
CA PHE A 12 29.09 -31.43 -18.54
C PHE A 12 28.63 -30.51 -17.40
N ILE A 13 28.84 -29.20 -17.55
CA ILE A 13 28.17 -28.20 -16.73
C ILE A 13 26.74 -28.10 -17.26
N LEU A 14 25.81 -28.82 -16.64
CA LEU A 14 24.38 -28.61 -16.83
C LEU A 14 24.00 -27.28 -16.17
N THR A 15 23.99 -26.20 -16.96
CA THR A 15 23.30 -24.98 -16.57
C THR A 15 21.81 -25.27 -16.63
N ASN A 16 21.21 -25.58 -15.46
CA ASN A 16 19.77 -25.52 -15.30
C ASN A 16 19.33 -24.05 -15.36
N ALA A 17 19.24 -23.52 -16.59
CA ALA A 17 18.42 -22.34 -16.84
C ALA A 17 16.97 -22.78 -16.64
N SER A 18 16.46 -22.58 -15.41
CA SER A 18 15.02 -22.62 -15.18
C SER A 18 14.40 -21.54 -16.06
N ALA A 19 13.86 -21.94 -17.20
CA ALA A 19 13.01 -21.11 -18.03
C ALA A 19 11.67 -20.93 -17.28
N GLN A 20 11.71 -20.15 -16.20
CA GLN A 20 10.52 -19.63 -15.57
C GLN A 20 9.93 -18.69 -16.63
N LYS A 21 8.83 -19.12 -17.29
CA LYS A 21 8.06 -18.24 -18.17
C LYS A 21 7.79 -16.97 -17.36
N ALA A 22 8.42 -15.86 -17.76
CA ALA A 22 8.16 -14.58 -17.14
C ALA A 22 6.65 -14.32 -17.24
N THR A 23 5.99 -14.17 -16.10
CA THR A 23 4.57 -13.81 -16.08
C THR A 23 4.40 -12.49 -16.83
N ASP A 24 3.52 -12.48 -17.83
CA ASP A 24 3.25 -11.26 -18.60
C ASP A 24 2.27 -10.38 -17.83
N TYR A 25 2.80 -9.37 -17.13
CA TYR A 25 2.01 -8.41 -16.36
C TYR A 25 1.43 -7.28 -17.22
N ARG A 26 1.84 -7.15 -18.48
CA ARG A 26 1.54 -5.99 -19.35
C ARG A 26 0.09 -5.94 -19.78
N LYS A 27 -0.59 -7.08 -19.86
CA LYS A 27 -2.00 -7.13 -20.23
C LYS A 27 -2.86 -6.66 -19.06
N GLN A 28 -3.88 -5.86 -19.35
CA GLN A 28 -4.87 -5.47 -18.34
C GLN A 28 -5.50 -6.70 -17.68
N GLN A 29 -5.54 -6.70 -16.35
CA GLN A 29 -6.18 -7.74 -15.54
C GLN A 29 -7.18 -7.13 -14.56
N ASN A 30 -7.79 -7.98 -13.74
CA ASN A 30 -8.65 -7.53 -12.66
C ASN A 30 -7.82 -6.70 -11.67
N TYR A 31 -8.34 -5.54 -11.25
CA TYR A 31 -7.65 -4.66 -10.30
C TYR A 31 -7.29 -5.35 -8.96
N LYS A 32 -8.04 -6.38 -8.57
CA LYS A 32 -7.78 -7.14 -7.34
C LYS A 32 -6.44 -7.88 -7.41
N GLU A 33 -5.96 -8.20 -8.60
CA GLU A 33 -4.67 -8.87 -8.78
C GLU A 33 -3.53 -8.00 -8.29
N TRP A 34 -3.57 -6.67 -8.54
CA TRP A 34 -2.50 -5.76 -8.14
C TRP A 34 -2.19 -5.85 -6.65
N VAL A 35 -3.21 -5.67 -5.81
CA VAL A 35 -3.06 -5.69 -4.34
C VAL A 35 -2.76 -7.10 -3.80
N HIS A 36 -2.94 -8.14 -4.61
CA HIS A 36 -2.60 -9.52 -4.26
C HIS A 36 -1.16 -9.88 -4.64
N ILE A 37 -0.67 -9.41 -5.78
CA ILE A 37 0.64 -9.77 -6.32
C ILE A 37 1.75 -8.82 -5.86
N ALA A 38 1.47 -7.52 -5.70
CA ALA A 38 2.49 -6.53 -5.36
C ALA A 38 3.28 -6.86 -4.08
N PRO A 39 2.63 -7.31 -2.97
CA PRO A 39 3.36 -7.71 -1.77
C PRO A 39 4.13 -9.03 -1.92
N LYS A 40 3.82 -9.84 -2.95
CA LYS A 40 4.37 -11.19 -3.15
C LYS A 40 5.55 -11.27 -4.10
N PHE A 41 5.85 -10.20 -4.83
CA PHE A 41 7.08 -10.14 -5.61
C PHE A 41 8.28 -10.40 -4.70
N ASP A 42 9.25 -11.18 -5.15
CA ASP A 42 10.51 -11.36 -4.43
C ASP A 42 11.45 -10.17 -4.65
N ASP A 43 12.58 -10.14 -3.95
CA ASP A 43 13.51 -9.00 -4.02
C ASP A 43 14.30 -8.94 -5.33
N ASP A 44 14.44 -10.06 -6.06
CA ASP A 44 15.11 -10.09 -7.35
C ASP A 44 14.23 -9.45 -8.44
N PHE A 45 12.91 -9.58 -8.34
CA PHE A 45 11.97 -8.89 -9.22
C PHE A 45 12.20 -7.37 -9.24
N PHE A 46 12.44 -6.73 -8.09
CA PHE A 46 12.62 -5.28 -8.00
C PHE A 46 13.91 -4.76 -8.66
N LYS A 47 14.81 -5.65 -9.08
CA LYS A 47 16.02 -5.30 -9.84
C LYS A 47 15.77 -5.26 -11.35
N THR A 48 14.58 -5.66 -11.81
CA THR A 48 14.25 -5.77 -13.23
C THR A 48 13.73 -4.45 -13.82
N GLU A 49 13.85 -4.29 -15.14
CA GLU A 49 13.21 -3.19 -15.87
C GLU A 49 11.68 -3.25 -15.78
N GLU A 50 11.11 -4.45 -15.69
CA GLU A 50 9.66 -4.64 -15.55
C GLU A 50 9.16 -4.05 -14.23
N ALA A 51 9.86 -4.29 -13.12
CA ALA A 51 9.49 -3.68 -11.85
C ALA A 51 9.55 -2.15 -11.87
N GLN A 52 10.53 -1.59 -12.59
CA GLN A 52 10.65 -0.14 -12.81
C GLN A 52 9.53 0.42 -13.67
N ARG A 53 9.16 -0.27 -14.76
CA ARG A 53 8.03 0.11 -15.63
C ARG A 53 6.72 0.15 -14.83
N ILE A 54 6.46 -0.88 -14.02
CA ILE A 54 5.29 -0.91 -13.13
C ILE A 54 5.39 0.23 -12.10
N GLY A 55 6.56 0.48 -11.52
CA GLY A 55 6.78 1.60 -10.59
C GLY A 55 6.51 2.97 -11.22
N ASP A 56 6.81 3.14 -12.50
CA ASP A 56 6.52 4.37 -13.24
C ASP A 56 5.02 4.57 -13.44
N ASN A 57 4.27 3.49 -13.69
CA ASN A 57 2.80 3.53 -13.65
C ASN A 57 2.27 3.85 -12.24
N VAL A 58 2.83 3.24 -11.20
CA VAL A 58 2.44 3.54 -9.82
C VAL A 58 2.62 5.03 -9.52
N LEU A 59 3.74 5.64 -9.92
CA LEU A 59 3.95 7.09 -9.79
C LEU A 59 2.99 7.91 -10.66
N LEU A 60 2.69 7.46 -11.88
CA LEU A 60 1.75 8.14 -12.78
C LEU A 60 0.38 8.30 -12.10
N TYR A 61 -0.12 7.25 -11.43
CA TYR A 61 -1.42 7.26 -10.75
C TYR A 61 -1.43 7.93 -9.37
N GLN A 62 -0.28 8.34 -8.82
CA GLN A 62 -0.25 9.11 -7.57
C GLN A 62 -0.91 10.48 -7.79
N GLN A 63 -1.91 10.84 -6.99
CA GLN A 63 -2.56 12.15 -7.07
C GLN A 63 -1.71 13.24 -6.42
N THR A 64 -2.04 14.50 -6.68
CA THR A 64 -1.36 15.67 -6.08
C THR A 64 -1.51 15.77 -4.56
N THR A 65 -2.45 15.03 -3.97
CA THR A 65 -2.57 14.82 -2.52
C THR A 65 -1.45 13.96 -1.93
N GLY A 66 -0.73 13.20 -2.77
CA GLY A 66 0.20 12.13 -2.40
C GLY A 66 -0.44 10.73 -2.30
N GLY A 67 -1.77 10.64 -2.24
CA GLY A 67 -2.50 9.36 -2.16
C GLY A 67 -2.74 8.72 -3.53
N TRP A 68 -3.32 7.52 -3.53
CA TRP A 68 -3.68 6.79 -4.74
C TRP A 68 -5.17 6.52 -4.88
N PRO A 69 -5.69 6.50 -6.12
CA PRO A 69 -6.99 5.90 -6.39
C PRO A 69 -6.95 4.39 -6.15
N LYS A 70 -8.11 3.80 -5.89
CA LYS A 70 -8.27 2.35 -5.80
C LYS A 70 -8.68 1.74 -7.14
N ASN A 71 -8.65 0.41 -7.17
CA ASN A 71 -9.17 -0.41 -8.27
C ASN A 71 -8.46 -0.19 -9.61
N ILE A 72 -7.14 -0.03 -9.57
CA ILE A 72 -6.29 0.04 -10.76
C ILE A 72 -5.35 -1.15 -10.76
N TYR A 73 -5.26 -1.83 -11.91
CA TYR A 73 -4.22 -2.84 -12.14
C TYR A 73 -2.97 -2.12 -12.66
N MET A 74 -2.14 -1.64 -11.73
CA MET A 74 -0.94 -0.84 -12.02
C MET A 74 0.03 -1.46 -13.05
N PRO A 75 0.16 -2.79 -13.16
CA PRO A 75 1.12 -3.37 -14.10
C PRO A 75 0.77 -3.25 -15.58
N ALA A 76 -0.47 -2.95 -15.98
CA ALA A 76 -0.82 -2.91 -17.39
C ALA A 76 0.04 -1.91 -18.18
N GLU A 77 0.42 -2.27 -19.40
CA GLU A 77 0.88 -1.26 -20.37
C GLU A 77 -0.30 -0.37 -20.76
N LEU A 78 -0.02 0.92 -20.84
CA LEU A 78 -1.03 1.93 -21.16
C LEU A 78 -0.87 2.34 -22.61
N THR A 79 -1.99 2.47 -23.31
CA THR A 79 -2.05 3.25 -24.55
C THR A 79 -1.74 4.72 -24.28
N GLU A 80 -1.37 5.47 -25.31
CA GLU A 80 -1.13 6.92 -25.19
C GLU A 80 -2.35 7.66 -24.62
N GLN A 81 -3.56 7.23 -25.01
CA GLN A 81 -4.81 7.78 -24.50
C GLN A 81 -4.99 7.52 -23.00
N GLU A 82 -4.73 6.29 -22.55
CA GLU A 82 -4.83 5.92 -21.13
C GLU A 82 -3.76 6.62 -20.28
N TYR A 83 -2.54 6.74 -20.80
CA TYR A 83 -1.47 7.50 -20.16
C TYR A 83 -1.87 8.97 -19.96
N ASN A 84 -2.36 9.63 -21.01
CA ASN A 84 -2.79 11.03 -20.93
C ASN A 84 -4.00 11.21 -19.99
N ALA A 85 -4.91 10.24 -19.96
CA ALA A 85 -6.03 10.23 -19.02
C ALA A 85 -5.54 10.10 -17.56
N ALA A 86 -4.61 9.18 -17.29
CA ALA A 86 -4.01 9.01 -15.97
C ALA A 86 -3.25 10.26 -15.51
N LEU A 87 -2.49 10.89 -16.42
CA LEU A 87 -1.77 12.12 -16.16
C LEU A 87 -2.72 13.26 -15.75
N LYS A 88 -3.83 13.43 -16.47
CA LYS A 88 -4.85 14.43 -16.15
C LYS A 88 -5.58 14.13 -14.83
N ALA A 89 -5.79 12.85 -14.53
CA ALA A 89 -6.51 12.42 -13.33
C ALA A 89 -5.75 12.69 -12.02
N LYS A 90 -4.45 13.01 -12.07
CA LYS A 90 -3.65 13.36 -10.88
C LYS A 90 -4.23 14.53 -10.09
N GLU A 91 -4.91 15.45 -10.78
CA GLU A 91 -5.57 16.62 -10.18
C GLU A 91 -6.95 16.31 -9.56
N ASP A 92 -7.53 15.14 -9.84
CA ASP A 92 -8.77 14.72 -9.18
C ASP A 92 -8.48 14.18 -7.79
N THR A 93 -8.15 15.10 -6.88
CA THR A 93 -7.78 14.84 -5.49
C THR A 93 -8.81 14.02 -4.70
N ASN A 94 -10.07 13.97 -5.16
CA ASN A 94 -11.14 13.22 -4.49
C ASN A 94 -11.02 11.71 -4.64
N GLN A 95 -10.13 11.20 -5.49
CA GLN A 95 -9.99 9.77 -5.71
C GLN A 95 -9.04 9.11 -4.71
N SER A 96 -8.23 9.88 -3.98
CA SER A 96 -7.26 9.36 -3.01
C SER A 96 -7.94 8.66 -1.83
N THR A 97 -7.50 7.44 -1.54
CA THR A 97 -8.17 6.56 -0.56
C THR A 97 -7.23 5.52 0.05
N ILE A 98 -7.63 5.01 1.21
CA ILE A 98 -7.05 3.82 1.86
C ILE A 98 -7.93 2.57 1.72
N ASP A 99 -9.04 2.69 0.97
CA ASP A 99 -9.96 1.59 0.67
C ASP A 99 -9.33 0.59 -0.31
N ASN A 100 -9.74 -0.69 -0.22
CA ASN A 100 -9.22 -1.76 -1.07
C ASN A 100 -7.68 -1.80 -1.15
N ASN A 101 -7.00 -1.52 -0.04
CA ASN A 101 -5.53 -1.52 0.10
C ASN A 101 -4.78 -0.42 -0.68
N ALA A 102 -5.50 0.49 -1.34
CA ALA A 102 -4.90 1.61 -2.03
C ALA A 102 -4.07 2.48 -1.07
N THR A 103 -3.12 3.22 -1.64
CA THR A 103 -2.08 4.00 -0.97
C THR A 103 -1.06 3.15 -0.22
N THR A 104 -1.49 2.25 0.66
CA THR A 104 -0.56 1.42 1.44
C THR A 104 0.23 0.43 0.58
N THR A 105 -0.41 -0.16 -0.44
CA THR A 105 0.24 -1.10 -1.37
C THR A 105 1.30 -0.38 -2.21
N GLU A 106 0.96 0.81 -2.71
CA GLU A 106 1.82 1.62 -3.57
C GLU A 106 3.03 2.16 -2.82
N ILE A 107 2.85 2.63 -1.58
CA ILE A 107 3.96 3.05 -0.70
C ILE A 107 4.95 1.90 -0.48
N GLU A 108 4.47 0.69 -0.20
CA GLU A 108 5.33 -0.47 -0.01
C GLU A 108 6.07 -0.86 -1.29
N TYR A 109 5.36 -0.94 -2.42
CA TYR A 109 5.96 -1.27 -3.71
C TYR A 109 7.06 -0.28 -4.11
N LEU A 110 6.79 1.03 -4.01
CA LEU A 110 7.77 2.07 -4.32
C LEU A 110 8.95 2.08 -3.34
N SER A 111 8.73 1.72 -2.07
CA SER A 111 9.80 1.60 -1.08
C SER A 111 10.76 0.45 -1.42
N ARG A 112 10.22 -0.71 -1.81
CA ARG A 112 11.02 -1.86 -2.28
C ARG A 112 11.79 -1.53 -3.56
N LEU A 113 11.13 -0.85 -4.50
CA LEU A 113 11.75 -0.42 -5.74
C LEU A 113 12.85 0.61 -5.52
N TYR A 114 12.65 1.57 -4.62
CA TYR A 114 13.70 2.52 -4.24
C TYR A 114 14.90 1.80 -3.62
N LEU A 115 14.70 0.85 -2.71
CA LEU A 115 15.82 0.10 -2.13
C LEU A 115 16.63 -0.64 -3.21
N ALA A 116 15.97 -1.21 -4.21
CA ALA A 116 16.64 -1.93 -5.30
C ALA A 116 17.33 -1.02 -6.33
N THR A 117 16.81 0.19 -6.57
CA THR A 117 17.22 1.04 -7.70
C THR A 117 17.89 2.34 -7.32
N GLN A 118 17.68 2.81 -6.08
CA GLN A 118 18.10 4.11 -5.55
C GLN A 118 17.66 5.32 -6.41
N LYS A 119 16.59 5.17 -7.23
CA LYS A 119 16.06 6.27 -8.04
C LYS A 119 15.19 7.20 -7.19
N GLU A 120 15.62 8.46 -7.07
CA GLU A 120 15.00 9.42 -6.14
C GLU A 120 13.50 9.64 -6.37
N LYS A 121 13.02 9.60 -7.63
CA LYS A 121 11.59 9.70 -7.96
C LYS A 121 10.70 8.70 -7.18
N TYR A 122 11.20 7.50 -6.89
CA TYR A 122 10.44 6.51 -6.12
C TYR A 122 10.41 6.86 -4.64
N LYS A 123 11.52 7.38 -4.10
CA LYS A 123 11.57 7.88 -2.72
C LYS A 123 10.67 9.10 -2.52
N GLU A 124 10.66 10.05 -3.46
CA GLU A 124 9.72 11.17 -3.45
C GLU A 124 8.27 10.68 -3.44
N GLY A 125 7.92 9.71 -4.30
CA GLY A 125 6.60 9.09 -4.30
C GLY A 125 6.23 8.46 -2.95
N VAL A 126 7.15 7.74 -2.31
CA VAL A 126 6.97 7.18 -0.96
C VAL A 126 6.71 8.27 0.07
N LEU A 127 7.55 9.31 0.09
CA LEU A 127 7.42 10.41 1.05
C LEU A 127 6.07 11.12 0.90
N ASN A 128 5.64 11.39 -0.33
CA ASN A 128 4.33 11.98 -0.62
C ASN A 128 3.18 11.08 -0.15
N GLY A 129 3.29 9.76 -0.34
CA GLY A 129 2.32 8.79 0.15
C GLY A 129 2.22 8.76 1.68
N ILE A 130 3.36 8.76 2.37
CA ILE A 130 3.40 8.82 3.83
C ILE A 130 2.80 10.13 4.32
N GLN A 131 3.14 11.26 3.69
CA GLN A 131 2.58 12.56 4.05
C GLN A 131 1.06 12.62 3.82
N TYR A 132 0.53 11.94 2.79
CA TYR A 132 -0.90 11.77 2.62
C TYR A 132 -1.54 11.03 3.82
N LEU A 133 -0.94 9.92 4.26
CA LEU A 133 -1.44 9.18 5.43
C LEU A 133 -1.41 10.04 6.70
N LEU A 134 -0.32 10.79 6.93
CA LEU A 134 -0.19 11.67 8.09
C LEU A 134 -1.19 12.83 8.05
N LYS A 135 -1.35 13.48 6.90
CA LYS A 135 -2.25 14.63 6.71
C LYS A 135 -3.73 14.25 6.78
N SER A 136 -4.08 13.02 6.39
CA SER A 136 -5.46 12.53 6.43
C SER A 136 -5.91 12.08 7.83
N GLN A 137 -4.99 11.94 8.80
CA GLN A 137 -5.34 11.57 10.16
C GLN A 137 -6.13 12.70 10.85
N TYR A 138 -7.25 12.36 11.48
CA TYR A 138 -8.01 13.28 12.31
C TYR A 138 -7.29 13.58 13.63
N GLU A 139 -7.64 14.69 14.28
CA GLU A 139 -7.06 15.07 15.58
C GLU A 139 -7.24 13.99 16.66
N ASN A 140 -8.37 13.27 16.62
CA ASN A 140 -8.66 12.14 17.51
C ASN A 140 -7.94 10.84 17.15
N GLY A 141 -7.14 10.84 16.08
CA GLY A 141 -6.30 9.72 15.66
C GLY A 141 -6.90 8.77 14.63
N GLY A 142 -8.17 8.93 14.25
CA GLY A 142 -8.81 8.09 13.25
C GLY A 142 -8.47 8.49 11.82
N TRP A 143 -8.73 7.59 10.85
CA TRP A 143 -8.57 7.86 9.42
C TRP A 143 -9.87 7.75 8.64
N PRO A 144 -10.15 8.68 7.72
CA PRO A 144 -11.25 8.54 6.77
C PRO A 144 -10.95 7.47 5.71
N GLN A 145 -11.99 6.97 5.06
CA GLN A 145 -11.84 6.10 3.89
C GLN A 145 -11.25 6.85 2.69
N PHE A 146 -11.71 8.08 2.44
CA PHE A 146 -11.20 8.98 1.40
C PHE A 146 -10.81 10.32 2.00
N TYR A 147 -9.75 10.92 1.47
CA TYR A 147 -9.30 12.26 1.85
C TYR A 147 -8.75 12.96 0.61
N PRO A 148 -9.09 14.23 0.34
CA PRO A 148 -9.89 15.15 1.16
C PRO A 148 -11.42 15.07 0.91
N ARG A 149 -11.90 14.08 0.16
CA ARG A 149 -13.30 13.98 -0.30
C ARG A 149 -14.34 13.99 0.83
N PRO A 150 -15.11 15.07 1.03
CA PRO A 150 -16.03 15.18 2.16
C PRO A 150 -17.42 14.63 1.83
N LYS A 151 -17.53 13.33 1.52
CA LYS A 151 -18.80 12.70 1.08
C LYS A 151 -19.26 11.57 1.99
N ASP A 152 -20.51 11.65 2.45
CA ASP A 152 -21.25 10.58 3.16
C ASP A 152 -20.41 9.89 4.25
N TYR A 153 -20.34 8.56 4.23
CA TYR A 153 -19.56 7.77 5.18
C TYR A 153 -18.05 7.76 4.90
N TYR A 154 -17.58 8.32 3.77
CA TYR A 154 -16.15 8.28 3.40
C TYR A 154 -15.26 9.05 4.37
N VAL A 155 -15.84 10.02 5.06
CA VAL A 155 -15.21 10.85 6.08
C VAL A 155 -15.18 10.19 7.45
N GLN A 156 -15.87 9.06 7.63
CA GLN A 156 -15.95 8.42 8.93
C GLN A 156 -14.71 7.57 9.19
N ILE A 157 -14.38 7.37 10.47
CA ILE A 157 -13.26 6.54 10.89
C ILE A 157 -13.50 5.15 10.33
N THR A 158 -12.58 4.66 9.50
CA THR A 158 -12.82 3.48 8.67
C THR A 158 -11.92 2.31 9.06
N TYR A 159 -12.51 1.33 9.74
CA TYR A 159 -11.92 0.01 9.97
C TYR A 159 -12.28 -0.99 8.86
N ASN A 160 -13.31 -0.70 8.06
CA ASN A 160 -13.77 -1.54 6.96
C ASN A 160 -12.63 -1.98 6.05
N ASP A 161 -12.70 -3.23 5.62
CA ASP A 161 -11.67 -3.89 4.82
C ASP A 161 -10.27 -3.70 5.40
N ASN A 162 -10.11 -3.65 6.74
CA ASN A 162 -8.85 -3.42 7.45
C ASN A 162 -8.11 -2.14 7.06
N ALA A 163 -8.81 -1.11 6.57
CA ALA A 163 -8.18 0.11 6.05
C ALA A 163 -7.29 0.82 7.08
N MET A 164 -7.85 1.26 8.22
CA MET A 164 -7.04 1.86 9.29
C MET A 164 -5.99 0.89 9.86
N VAL A 165 -6.31 -0.40 9.98
CA VAL A 165 -5.36 -1.42 10.49
C VAL A 165 -4.12 -1.52 9.61
N ARG A 166 -4.28 -1.49 8.28
CA ARG A 166 -3.14 -1.48 7.35
C ARG A 166 -2.30 -0.22 7.48
N VAL A 167 -2.93 0.95 7.57
CA VAL A 167 -2.23 2.22 7.80
C VAL A 167 -1.40 2.12 9.08
N MET A 168 -1.99 1.65 10.17
CA MET A 168 -1.32 1.46 11.45
C MET A 168 -0.12 0.51 11.36
N ASN A 169 -0.26 -0.65 10.71
CA ASN A 169 0.84 -1.59 10.53
C ASN A 169 1.98 -1.02 9.66
N GLN A 170 1.65 -0.23 8.65
CA GLN A 170 2.63 0.43 7.79
C GLN A 170 3.36 1.53 8.55
N LEU A 171 2.66 2.41 9.28
CA LEU A 171 3.28 3.43 10.13
C LEU A 171 4.17 2.81 11.20
N ARG A 172 3.77 1.66 11.76
CA ARG A 172 4.61 0.88 12.67
C ARG A 172 5.91 0.43 12.03
N SER A 173 5.83 -0.20 10.87
CA SER A 173 7.01 -0.65 10.14
C SER A 173 7.93 0.52 9.77
N ILE A 174 7.36 1.67 9.44
CA ILE A 174 8.09 2.92 9.18
C ILE A 174 8.86 3.39 10.42
N TYR A 175 8.20 3.58 11.57
CA TYR A 175 8.90 4.12 12.74
C TYR A 175 9.87 3.13 13.39
N GLU A 176 9.69 1.83 13.16
CA GLU A 176 10.63 0.77 13.55
C GLU A 176 11.79 0.63 12.55
N LYS A 177 11.80 1.42 11.47
CA LYS A 177 12.74 1.33 10.35
C LYS A 177 12.87 -0.09 9.80
N LYS A 178 11.78 -0.85 9.82
CA LYS A 178 11.74 -2.20 9.26
C LYS A 178 11.78 -2.11 7.73
N ALA A 179 12.48 -3.03 7.07
CA ALA A 179 12.43 -3.12 5.61
C ALA A 179 10.96 -3.21 5.11
N PRO A 180 10.59 -2.50 4.03
CA PRO A 180 11.45 -1.74 3.11
C PRO A 180 11.71 -0.27 3.49
N TYR A 181 11.42 0.16 4.72
CA TYR A 181 11.41 1.56 5.13
C TYR A 181 12.72 2.06 5.77
N THR A 182 13.81 1.29 5.66
CA THR A 182 15.10 1.56 6.32
C THR A 182 15.75 2.88 5.90
N PHE A 183 15.41 3.40 4.72
CA PHE A 183 15.95 4.63 4.16
C PHE A 183 15.24 5.91 4.62
N LEU A 184 14.12 5.80 5.34
CA LEU A 184 13.33 6.96 5.70
C LEU A 184 14.06 7.83 6.75
N PRO A 185 14.02 9.17 6.60
CA PRO A 185 14.58 10.08 7.58
C PRO A 185 13.92 9.97 8.96
N ASP A 186 14.67 10.31 10.01
CA ASP A 186 14.20 10.19 11.40
C ASP A 186 12.96 11.04 11.70
N ASN A 187 12.86 12.24 11.13
CA ASN A 187 11.69 13.10 11.31
C ASN A 187 10.40 12.47 10.74
N ILE A 188 10.49 11.67 9.67
CA ILE A 188 9.35 10.92 9.13
C ILE A 188 9.00 9.75 10.07
N CYS A 189 10.01 9.06 10.59
CA CYS A 189 9.82 7.97 11.55
C CYS A 189 9.15 8.47 12.84
N GLU A 190 9.53 9.65 13.34
CA GLU A 190 8.93 10.27 14.51
C GLU A 190 7.46 10.68 14.25
N GLN A 191 7.17 11.31 13.11
CA GLN A 191 5.79 11.62 12.72
C GLN A 191 4.92 10.36 12.62
N ALA A 192 5.45 9.28 12.03
CA ALA A 192 4.77 8.00 11.95
C ALA A 192 4.49 7.39 13.33
N ARG A 193 5.45 7.46 14.26
CA ARG A 193 5.26 7.01 15.66
C ARG A 193 4.16 7.81 16.35
N ASN A 194 4.18 9.13 16.21
CA ASN A 194 3.17 10.01 16.81
C ASN A 194 1.78 9.73 16.24
N ALA A 195 1.65 9.57 14.93
CA ALA A 195 0.41 9.20 14.28
C ALA A 195 -0.09 7.81 14.71
N PHE A 196 0.82 6.83 14.81
CA PHE A 196 0.49 5.50 15.32
C PHE A 196 -0.06 5.56 16.75
N ASN A 197 0.60 6.28 17.66
CA ASN A 197 0.13 6.41 19.05
C ASN A 197 -1.28 7.02 19.12
N LYS A 198 -1.55 8.09 18.35
CA LYS A 198 -2.91 8.65 18.23
C LYS A 198 -3.91 7.64 17.68
N GLY A 199 -3.51 6.84 16.69
CA GLY A 199 -4.33 5.78 16.13
C GLY A 199 -4.71 4.71 17.16
N ILE A 200 -3.79 4.33 18.05
CA ILE A 200 -4.07 3.44 19.18
C ILE A 200 -5.09 4.07 20.14
N GLU A 201 -4.94 5.35 20.49
CA GLU A 201 -5.93 6.04 21.31
C GLU A 201 -7.31 6.06 20.66
N CYS A 202 -7.39 6.31 19.34
CA CYS A 202 -8.65 6.25 18.58
C CYS A 202 -9.27 4.86 18.65
N ILE A 203 -8.49 3.81 18.44
CA ILE A 203 -8.96 2.41 18.55
C ILE A 203 -9.53 2.16 19.94
N LEU A 204 -8.83 2.54 21.00
CA LEU A 204 -9.33 2.33 22.37
C LEU A 204 -10.62 3.12 22.65
N LYS A 205 -10.71 4.37 22.18
CA LYS A 205 -11.88 5.23 22.38
C LYS A 205 -13.11 4.82 21.55
N THR A 206 -12.90 4.12 20.43
CA THR A 206 -13.98 3.62 19.57
C THR A 206 -14.43 2.20 19.93
N GLN A 207 -13.82 1.54 20.92
CA GLN A 207 -14.22 0.18 21.31
C GLN A 207 -15.65 0.17 21.85
N VAL A 208 -16.50 -0.67 21.26
CA VAL A 208 -17.93 -0.72 21.59
C VAL A 208 -18.13 -1.36 22.97
N ARG A 209 -18.92 -0.69 23.81
CA ARG A 209 -19.41 -1.24 25.08
C ARG A 209 -20.83 -1.76 24.90
N GLN A 210 -21.05 -3.03 25.26
CA GLN A 210 -22.37 -3.64 25.31
C GLN A 210 -22.63 -4.09 26.74
N ASN A 211 -23.69 -3.60 27.38
CA ASN A 211 -24.03 -3.87 28.78
C ASN A 211 -22.87 -3.58 29.77
N GLY A 212 -22.09 -2.52 29.51
CA GLY A 212 -20.93 -2.14 30.34
C GLY A 212 -19.62 -2.85 29.99
N GLU A 213 -19.67 -3.95 29.23
CA GLU A 213 -18.50 -4.75 28.86
C GLU A 213 -17.90 -4.31 27.52
N LEU A 214 -16.56 -4.28 27.45
CA LEU A 214 -15.83 -3.99 26.21
C LEU A 214 -15.94 -5.16 25.24
N THR A 215 -16.27 -4.88 23.98
CA THR A 215 -16.47 -5.90 22.95
C THR A 215 -15.52 -5.70 21.76
N VAL A 216 -16.05 -5.30 20.60
CA VAL A 216 -15.37 -5.20 19.30
C VAL A 216 -15.50 -3.78 18.73
N TRP A 217 -15.13 -3.61 17.47
CA TRP A 217 -15.30 -2.39 16.68
C TRP A 217 -16.28 -2.61 15.54
N CYS A 218 -17.03 -1.57 15.18
CA CYS A 218 -17.82 -1.55 13.96
C CYS A 218 -16.92 -1.21 12.77
N ALA A 219 -17.40 -1.52 11.56
CA ALA A 219 -16.64 -1.25 10.34
C ALA A 219 -16.38 0.26 10.12
N GLN A 220 -17.26 1.12 10.66
CA GLN A 220 -17.10 2.56 10.68
C GLN A 220 -17.54 3.13 12.03
N HIS A 221 -16.85 4.20 12.44
CA HIS A 221 -17.20 5.01 13.60
C HIS A 221 -17.27 6.48 13.18
N ASP A 222 -18.19 7.23 13.77
CA ASP A 222 -18.33 8.66 13.50
C ASP A 222 -17.05 9.40 13.90
N ARG A 223 -16.54 10.24 13.01
CA ARG A 223 -15.27 10.95 13.21
C ARG A 223 -15.32 12.00 14.32
N VAL A 224 -16.50 12.39 14.78
CA VAL A 224 -16.68 13.38 15.85
C VAL A 224 -17.08 12.68 17.15
N THR A 225 -18.15 11.87 17.12
CA THR A 225 -18.69 11.25 18.34
C THR A 225 -17.96 9.97 18.74
N LEU A 226 -17.19 9.36 17.83
CA LEU A 226 -16.53 8.05 17.98
C LEU A 226 -17.50 6.86 18.09
N GLU A 227 -18.81 7.11 18.00
CA GLU A 227 -19.83 6.07 18.07
C GLU A 227 -19.89 5.27 16.76
N PRO A 228 -20.30 4.00 16.80
CA PRO A 228 -20.58 3.24 15.59
C PRO A 228 -21.55 3.96 14.64
N CYS A 229 -21.23 4.01 13.35
CA CYS A 229 -22.08 4.65 12.34
C CYS A 229 -22.32 3.75 11.13
N LYS A 230 -23.35 4.07 10.34
CA LYS A 230 -23.68 3.33 9.11
C LYS A 230 -22.76 3.74 7.96
N ALA A 231 -22.55 2.81 7.02
CA ALA A 231 -21.92 3.10 5.74
C ALA A 231 -22.96 3.18 4.59
N ARG A 232 -22.94 2.22 3.66
CA ARG A 232 -23.93 2.16 2.56
C ARG A 232 -25.32 1.80 3.09
N ALA A 233 -26.37 2.12 2.33
CA ALA A 233 -27.77 1.87 2.71
C ALA A 233 -28.10 0.40 3.05
N TYR A 234 -27.36 -0.57 2.51
CA TYR A 234 -27.49 -2.00 2.84
C TYR A 234 -26.63 -2.46 4.02
N GLY A 235 -25.79 -1.57 4.58
CA GLY A 235 -25.03 -1.79 5.80
C GLY A 235 -25.83 -1.30 6.99
N THR A 236 -26.56 -2.20 7.65
CA THR A 236 -26.86 -2.01 9.08
C THR A 236 -25.56 -1.76 9.83
N PRO A 237 -25.56 -1.09 11.00
CA PRO A 237 -24.40 -1.07 11.88
C PRO A 237 -24.16 -2.51 12.34
N VAL A 238 -23.40 -3.27 11.57
CA VAL A 238 -23.06 -4.65 11.91
C VAL A 238 -21.77 -4.58 12.68
N THR A 239 -21.79 -5.07 13.92
CA THR A 239 -20.59 -5.48 14.65
C THR A 239 -19.90 -6.60 13.88
N LYS A 240 -19.16 -6.26 12.82
CA LYS A 240 -18.22 -7.19 12.22
C LYS A 240 -17.09 -7.37 13.22
N ARG A 241 -16.78 -8.61 13.62
CA ARG A 241 -15.56 -8.92 14.37
C ARG A 241 -14.35 -8.53 13.53
N THR A 242 -13.95 -7.28 13.62
CA THR A 242 -12.65 -6.84 13.15
C THR A 242 -11.70 -7.13 14.30
N ARG A 243 -10.84 -8.15 14.15
CA ARG A 243 -9.67 -8.29 15.03
C ARG A 243 -8.73 -7.15 14.63
N VAL A 244 -8.72 -6.10 15.45
CA VAL A 244 -7.74 -5.01 15.38
C VAL A 244 -6.46 -5.47 16.07
#